data_AF-A0A1Y4RFD7-F1
#
_entry.id   AF-A0A1Y4RFD7-F1
#
_cell.length_a   1.000
_cell.length_b   1.000
_cell.length_c   1.000
_cell.angle_alpha   90.00
_cell.angle_beta   90.00
_cell.angle_gamma   90.00
#
_symmetry.space_group_name_H-M   'P 1'
#
loop_
_entity.id
_entity.type
_entity.pdbx_description
1 polymer ?
#
loop_
_entity_poly.entity_id
_entity_poly.type
_entity_poly.pdbx_seq_one_letter_code
_entity_poly.pdbx_strand_id
1 'polypeptide(L)'
;MGLFKKEPPEKKAYWKAFGAMMKKPNAETFAAMEEACRAWPEGWQGYLFMALAYDVACAKIPFDPEKGAAYHKLAKEAGKKAGSDWLGVFYECYEESAGNFRLKEDYYPLTKNVRRLGAAMLFNYSEDEKHVVTDVALKKDDAFWKELLIHAGEGIPTKGGLFSSLPADVVEANHHAEPFIRYLNDYVNKNLEEKDQLKAADKVYKQYNAFVKTGRDEVTTQTEDMYGYMLGYSLMIGGGPYQILNGRQGFYQDIRINGWITLWKSAYRGNMPALHLLAQLFHTECAELIDFAFSKSYSNVGNAHEEAYYELVLMLEAAAKNRDEDADRILADLVRK
;
A
#
# COMPACT_ATOMS: atom_id res chain seq x y z
N MET A 1 27.73 -31.30 18.67
CA MET A 1 27.26 -30.26 19.62
C MET A 1 27.26 -28.93 18.88
N GLY A 2 26.09 -28.50 18.40
CA GLY A 2 25.95 -27.25 17.64
C GLY A 2 26.17 -26.05 18.56
N LEU A 3 27.19 -25.26 18.26
CA LEU A 3 27.42 -23.95 18.88
C LEU A 3 26.21 -23.07 18.58
N PHE A 4 25.35 -22.85 19.58
CA PHE A 4 24.39 -21.76 19.55
C PHE A 4 25.18 -20.46 19.37
N LYS A 5 25.23 -19.93 18.15
CA LYS A 5 25.79 -18.60 17.90
C LYS A 5 24.98 -17.62 18.73
N LYS A 6 25.58 -17.12 19.81
CA LYS A 6 24.99 -16.09 20.66
C LYS A 6 24.68 -14.88 19.79
N GLU A 7 23.44 -14.41 19.81
CA GLU A 7 23.03 -13.24 19.05
C GLU A 7 23.95 -12.04 19.38
N PRO A 8 24.42 -11.28 18.36
CA PRO A 8 25.25 -10.10 18.60
C PRO A 8 24.54 -9.10 19.53
N PRO A 9 25.24 -8.54 20.55
CA PRO A 9 24.64 -7.60 21.48
C PRO A 9 24.09 -6.34 20.79
N GLU A 10 24.71 -5.92 19.69
CA GLU A 10 24.29 -4.80 18.85
C GLU A 10 22.94 -5.08 18.17
N LYS A 11 22.76 -6.29 17.63
CA LYS A 11 21.48 -6.73 17.02
C LYS A 11 20.36 -6.76 18.06
N LYS A 12 20.65 -7.24 19.27
CA LYS A 12 19.68 -7.23 20.39
C LYS A 12 19.32 -5.81 20.83
N ALA A 13 20.29 -4.90 20.89
CA ALA A 13 20.06 -3.49 21.21
C ALA A 13 19.21 -2.79 20.14
N TYR A 14 19.49 -3.07 18.87
CA TYR A 14 18.71 -2.61 17.72
C TYR A 14 17.23 -2.98 17.83
N TRP A 15 16.91 -4.26 18.04
CA TRP A 15 15.51 -4.69 18.13
C TRP A 15 14.79 -4.15 19.37
N LYS A 16 15.51 -3.92 20.47
CA LYS A 16 14.97 -3.25 21.66
C LYS A 16 14.61 -1.79 21.36
N ALA A 17 15.50 -1.06 20.68
CA ALA A 17 15.26 0.32 20.28
C ALA A 17 14.09 0.40 19.29
N PHE A 18 14.05 -0.49 18.30
CA PHE A 18 12.97 -0.58 17.32
C PHE A 18 11.61 -0.82 17.98
N GLY A 19 11.53 -1.79 18.89
CA GLY A 19 10.31 -2.06 19.64
C GLY A 19 9.87 -0.90 20.56
N ALA A 20 10.80 -0.08 21.05
CA ALA A 20 10.47 1.12 21.82
C ALA A 20 9.93 2.25 20.93
N MET A 21 10.56 2.46 19.76
CA MET A 21 10.11 3.42 18.77
C MET A 21 8.70 3.08 18.26
N MET A 22 8.45 1.83 17.91
CA MET A 22 7.13 1.35 17.46
C MET A 22 6.00 1.57 18.47
N LYS A 23 6.29 1.55 19.78
CA LYS A 23 5.27 1.76 20.82
C LYS A 23 4.95 3.22 21.08
N LYS A 24 5.91 4.10 20.78
CA LYS A 24 5.81 5.54 21.08
C LYS A 24 6.79 6.30 20.18
N PRO A 25 6.46 6.50 18.90
CA PRO A 25 7.30 7.28 18.00
C PRO A 25 7.43 8.72 18.54
N ASN A 26 8.66 9.20 18.73
CA ASN A 26 8.95 10.57 19.13
C ASN A 26 10.46 10.85 18.94
N ALA A 27 10.89 12.09 19.18
CA ALA A 27 12.29 12.49 19.00
C ALA A 27 13.30 11.67 19.83
N GLU A 28 12.96 11.28 21.06
CA GLU A 28 13.84 10.50 21.94
C GLU A 28 14.00 9.06 21.42
N THR A 29 12.88 8.42 21.05
CA THR A 29 12.93 7.04 20.53
C THR A 29 13.57 6.99 19.14
N PHE A 30 13.47 8.06 18.33
CA PHE A 30 14.16 8.18 17.04
C PHE A 30 15.68 8.33 17.23
N ALA A 31 16.12 9.17 18.16
CA ALA A 31 17.54 9.32 18.46
C ALA A 31 18.17 7.99 18.93
N ALA A 32 17.48 7.28 19.83
CA ALA A 32 17.92 5.96 20.30
C ALA A 32 17.91 4.91 19.16
N MET A 33 16.93 4.97 18.26
CA MET A 33 16.88 4.10 17.08
C MET A 33 18.04 4.40 16.14
N GLU A 34 18.34 5.67 15.86
CA GLU A 34 19.41 6.07 14.97
C GLU A 34 20.78 5.61 15.48
N GLU A 35 21.04 5.74 16.78
CA GLU A 35 22.25 5.20 17.41
C GLU A 35 22.34 3.67 17.23
N ALA A 36 21.22 2.97 17.45
CA ALA A 36 21.17 1.53 17.32
C ALA A 36 21.33 1.06 15.85
N CYS A 37 20.79 1.80 14.87
CA CYS A 37 21.00 1.54 13.44
C CYS A 37 22.47 1.75 13.03
N ARG A 38 23.17 2.72 13.62
CA ARG A 38 24.61 2.92 13.37
C ARG A 38 25.44 1.76 13.95
N ALA A 39 25.05 1.25 15.11
CA ALA A 39 25.70 0.10 15.76
C ALA A 39 25.38 -1.23 15.07
N TRP A 40 24.23 -1.34 14.39
CA TRP A 40 23.83 -2.51 13.59
C TRP A 40 23.55 -2.10 12.13
N PRO A 41 24.59 -2.05 11.27
CA PRO A 41 24.49 -1.46 9.92
C PRO A 41 23.55 -2.19 8.93
N GLU A 42 23.10 -3.39 9.26
CA GLU A 42 22.10 -4.17 8.50
C GLU A 42 20.66 -3.83 8.93
N GLY A 43 20.50 -3.02 9.98
CA GLY A 43 19.22 -2.63 10.57
C GLY A 43 18.47 -1.56 9.77
N TRP A 44 17.98 -1.93 8.58
CA TRP A 44 17.29 -1.01 7.69
C TRP A 44 15.87 -0.64 8.14
N GLN A 45 15.20 -1.49 8.93
CA GLN A 45 13.82 -1.26 9.38
C GLN A 45 13.68 0.03 10.20
N GLY A 46 14.65 0.31 11.07
CA GLY A 46 14.65 1.53 11.87
C GLY A 46 14.72 2.78 11.01
N TYR A 47 15.64 2.80 10.04
CA TYR A 47 15.73 3.91 9.09
C TYR A 47 14.48 4.04 8.22
N LEU A 48 13.91 2.92 7.78
CA LEU A 48 12.67 2.93 7.00
C LEU A 48 11.51 3.53 7.81
N PHE A 49 11.29 3.08 9.04
CA PHE A 49 10.20 3.60 9.87
C PHE A 49 10.36 5.09 10.13
N MET A 50 11.58 5.54 10.46
CA MET A 50 11.85 6.97 10.68
C MET A 50 11.57 7.79 9.42
N ALA A 51 12.00 7.32 8.24
CA ALA A 51 11.73 7.99 6.98
C ALA A 51 10.22 8.15 6.74
N LEU A 52 9.48 7.04 6.82
CA LEU A 52 8.04 7.01 6.59
C LEU A 52 7.28 7.85 7.62
N ALA A 53 7.72 7.87 8.88
CA ALA A 53 7.12 8.68 9.92
C ALA A 53 7.22 10.19 9.63
N TYR A 54 8.31 10.65 9.02
CA TYR A 54 8.43 12.03 8.54
C TYR A 54 7.57 12.29 7.30
N ASP A 55 7.44 11.31 6.41
CA ASP A 55 6.61 11.42 5.21
C ASP A 55 5.12 11.45 5.48
N VAL A 56 4.66 10.85 6.59
CA VAL A 56 3.24 10.81 6.95
C VAL A 56 2.90 11.56 8.24
N ALA A 57 3.86 12.29 8.82
CA ALA A 57 3.70 13.01 10.08
C ALA A 57 3.16 12.12 11.23
N CYS A 58 3.82 10.97 11.44
CA CYS A 58 3.37 9.94 12.38
C CYS A 58 3.56 10.36 13.85
N ALA A 59 2.51 10.24 14.67
CA ALA A 59 2.58 10.26 16.14
C ALA A 59 3.49 11.36 16.74
N LYS A 60 3.21 12.64 16.39
CA LYS A 60 3.96 13.84 16.83
C LYS A 60 5.33 14.06 16.17
N ILE A 61 5.73 13.21 15.24
CA ILE A 61 6.82 13.52 14.31
C ILE A 61 6.26 14.47 13.24
N PRO A 62 6.83 15.67 13.04
CA PRO A 62 6.29 16.63 12.08
C PRO A 62 6.44 16.11 10.65
N PHE A 63 5.57 16.58 9.75
CA PHE A 63 5.77 16.39 8.31
C PHE A 63 7.06 17.09 7.88
N ASP A 64 8.07 16.31 7.47
CA ASP A 64 9.39 16.82 7.07
C ASP A 64 10.01 15.87 6.02
N PRO A 65 9.54 15.92 4.76
CA PRO A 65 9.97 14.98 3.72
C PRO A 65 11.45 15.13 3.34
N GLU A 66 12.11 16.26 3.67
CA GLU A 66 13.55 16.41 3.49
C GLU A 66 14.32 15.51 4.47
N LYS A 67 13.90 15.49 5.75
CA LYS A 67 14.42 14.52 6.72
C LYS A 67 14.01 13.09 6.35
N GLY A 68 12.78 12.89 5.87
CA GLY A 68 12.31 11.62 5.33
C GLY A 68 13.27 11.07 4.26
N ALA A 69 13.60 11.89 3.25
CA ALA A 69 14.52 11.55 2.18
C ALA A 69 15.93 11.17 2.67
N ALA A 70 16.45 11.88 3.70
CA ALA A 70 17.74 11.53 4.31
C ALA A 70 17.72 10.12 4.94
N TYR A 71 16.65 9.78 5.68
CA TYR A 71 16.51 8.45 6.27
C TYR A 71 16.21 7.37 5.21
N HIS A 72 15.49 7.68 4.14
CA HIS A 72 15.29 6.76 3.01
C HIS A 72 16.61 6.35 2.38
N LYS A 73 17.55 7.30 2.18
CA LYS A 73 18.89 6.99 1.68
C LYS A 73 19.62 5.99 2.60
N LEU A 74 19.56 6.23 3.91
CA LEU A 74 20.18 5.35 4.91
C LEU A 74 19.53 3.96 4.94
N ALA A 75 18.20 3.90 4.81
CA ALA A 75 17.46 2.64 4.72
C ALA A 75 17.89 1.83 3.49
N LYS A 76 17.97 2.44 2.31
CA LYS A 76 18.44 1.79 1.07
C LYS A 76 19.87 1.26 1.23
N GLU A 77 20.77 2.06 1.79
CA GLU A 77 22.17 1.66 2.03
C GLU A 77 22.27 0.48 3.00
N ALA A 78 21.53 0.53 4.11
CA ALA A 78 21.47 -0.56 5.09
C ALA A 78 20.83 -1.83 4.51
N GLY A 79 19.75 -1.69 3.74
CA GLY A 79 19.06 -2.83 3.10
C GLY A 79 19.93 -3.51 2.06
N LYS A 80 20.71 -2.75 1.29
CA LYS A 80 21.71 -3.31 0.36
C LYS A 80 22.78 -4.11 1.11
N LYS A 81 23.27 -3.61 2.24
CA LYS A 81 24.23 -4.34 3.09
C LYS A 81 23.63 -5.63 3.66
N ALA A 82 22.36 -5.58 4.03
CA ALA A 82 21.62 -6.74 4.52
C ALA A 82 21.21 -7.73 3.41
N GLY A 83 21.39 -7.39 2.13
CA GLY A 83 20.89 -8.20 1.00
C GLY A 83 19.36 -8.32 1.00
N SER A 84 18.65 -7.25 1.36
CA SER A 84 17.19 -7.27 1.49
C SER A 84 16.47 -7.04 0.16
N ASP A 85 16.05 -8.13 -0.47
CA ASP A 85 15.17 -8.09 -1.65
C ASP A 85 13.81 -7.46 -1.33
N TRP A 86 13.33 -7.65 -0.09
CA TRP A 86 12.12 -7.04 0.41
C TRP A 86 12.15 -5.52 0.29
N LEU A 87 13.24 -4.89 0.72
CA LEU A 87 13.36 -3.43 0.69
C LEU A 87 13.50 -2.90 -0.75
N GLY A 88 14.07 -3.70 -1.65
CA GLY A 88 14.10 -3.41 -3.09
C GLY A 88 12.69 -3.28 -3.66
N VAL A 89 11.86 -4.31 -3.48
CA VAL A 89 10.46 -4.31 -3.92
C VAL A 89 9.65 -3.21 -3.24
N PHE A 90 9.93 -2.92 -1.96
CA PHE A 90 9.29 -1.80 -1.26
C PHE A 90 9.55 -0.48 -1.96
N TYR A 91 10.81 -0.17 -2.27
CA TYR A 91 11.14 1.10 -2.90
C TYR A 91 10.71 1.17 -4.37
N GLU A 92 10.75 0.06 -5.11
CA GLU A 92 10.11 -0.01 -6.43
C GLU A 92 8.65 0.42 -6.31
N CYS A 93 7.85 -0.20 -5.43
CA CYS A 93 6.45 0.18 -5.29
C CYS A 93 6.26 1.59 -4.70
N TYR A 94 7.02 1.99 -3.68
CA TYR A 94 6.85 3.28 -2.99
C TYR A 94 7.23 4.47 -3.88
N GLU A 95 8.28 4.32 -4.69
CA GLU A 95 8.78 5.33 -5.61
C GLU A 95 8.10 5.29 -6.98
N GLU A 96 7.41 4.20 -7.35
CA GLU A 96 6.54 4.11 -8.54
C GLU A 96 5.06 4.39 -8.24
N SER A 97 4.59 4.28 -6.99
CA SER A 97 3.21 4.65 -6.59
C SER A 97 3.03 6.18 -6.51
N ALA A 98 3.87 6.89 -7.25
CA ALA A 98 4.42 8.17 -6.89
C ALA A 98 4.05 9.28 -7.86
N GLY A 99 3.65 8.93 -9.08
CA GLY A 99 3.01 9.82 -10.04
C GLY A 99 1.47 9.88 -9.96
N ASN A 100 0.80 8.97 -9.24
CA ASN A 100 -0.41 8.37 -9.84
C ASN A 100 -1.72 8.65 -9.10
N PHE A 101 -1.94 9.87 -8.61
CA PHE A 101 -3.25 10.19 -8.04
C PHE A 101 -3.68 11.63 -8.30
N ARG A 102 -3.39 12.14 -9.50
CA ARG A 102 -3.78 13.48 -9.89
C ARG A 102 -5.21 13.48 -10.43
N LEU A 103 -6.08 14.22 -9.74
CA LEU A 103 -7.10 15.03 -10.40
C LEU A 103 -6.67 16.49 -10.29
N LYS A 104 -7.15 17.30 -11.24
CA LYS A 104 -6.80 18.71 -11.51
C LYS A 104 -6.45 19.49 -10.23
N GLU A 105 -5.15 19.75 -10.05
CA GLU A 105 -4.52 20.64 -9.05
C GLU A 105 -3.98 19.91 -7.79
N ASP A 106 -2.69 19.58 -7.85
CA ASP A 106 -1.79 18.97 -6.83
C ASP A 106 -2.28 19.05 -5.36
N TYR A 107 -2.99 18.01 -4.95
CA TYR A 107 -3.50 17.83 -3.59
C TYR A 107 -2.35 17.41 -2.64
N TYR A 108 -2.17 18.19 -1.57
CA TYR A 108 -1.38 17.96 -0.34
C TYR A 108 -0.28 16.87 -0.36
N PRO A 109 1.01 17.24 -0.25
CA PRO A 109 2.14 16.29 -0.20
C PRO A 109 2.00 15.17 0.84
N LEU A 110 1.41 15.46 2.00
CA LEU A 110 1.11 14.47 3.03
C LEU A 110 0.18 13.36 2.51
N THR A 111 -0.92 13.73 1.87
CA THR A 111 -1.89 12.79 1.31
C THR A 111 -1.25 11.92 0.24
N LYS A 112 -0.40 12.50 -0.61
CA LYS A 112 0.39 11.76 -1.61
C LYS A 112 1.26 10.69 -0.95
N ASN A 113 1.98 11.03 0.11
CA ASN A 113 2.86 10.11 0.83
C ASN A 113 2.09 9.00 1.56
N VAL A 114 0.91 9.30 2.13
CA VAL A 114 0.02 8.28 2.71
C VAL A 114 -0.43 7.25 1.66
N ARG A 115 -0.81 7.71 0.46
CA ARG A 115 -1.22 6.81 -0.63
C ARG A 115 -0.05 5.95 -1.12
N ARG A 116 1.14 6.54 -1.32
CA ARG A 116 2.38 5.81 -1.66
C ARG A 116 2.69 4.72 -0.63
N LEU A 117 2.62 5.09 0.64
CA LEU A 117 2.85 4.17 1.76
C LEU A 117 1.86 3.00 1.73
N GLY A 118 0.57 3.29 1.59
CA GLY A 118 -0.47 2.27 1.56
C GLY A 118 -0.37 1.33 0.35
N ALA A 119 -0.05 1.85 -0.84
CA ALA A 119 0.17 1.02 -2.02
C ALA A 119 1.42 0.14 -1.87
N ALA A 120 2.54 0.71 -1.43
CA ALA A 120 3.77 -0.04 -1.18
C ALA A 120 3.58 -1.11 -0.10
N MET A 121 2.83 -0.80 0.96
CA MET A 121 2.40 -1.79 1.96
C MET A 121 1.70 -2.96 1.28
N LEU A 122 0.63 -2.72 0.50
CA LEU A 122 -0.14 -3.81 -0.11
C LEU A 122 0.73 -4.70 -1.01
N PHE A 123 1.50 -4.10 -1.91
CA PHE A 123 2.40 -4.85 -2.80
C PHE A 123 3.46 -5.69 -2.07
N ASN A 124 3.94 -5.20 -0.93
CA ASN A 124 5.01 -5.86 -0.18
C ASN A 124 4.50 -6.78 0.92
N TYR A 125 3.19 -6.72 1.20
CA TYR A 125 2.55 -7.51 2.22
C TYR A 125 2.02 -8.82 1.63
N SER A 126 2.80 -9.89 1.83
CA SER A 126 2.37 -11.27 1.58
C SER A 126 2.41 -12.05 2.90
N GLU A 127 1.35 -12.79 3.20
CA GLU A 127 1.19 -13.57 4.44
C GLU A 127 2.30 -14.62 4.63
N ASP A 128 2.82 -15.16 3.52
CA ASP A 128 3.63 -16.38 3.54
C ASP A 128 5.13 -16.14 3.29
N GLU A 129 5.55 -14.92 2.90
CA GLU A 129 6.88 -14.76 2.28
C GLU A 129 7.68 -13.51 2.70
N LYS A 130 7.03 -12.41 3.07
CA LYS A 130 7.69 -11.09 3.08
C LYS A 130 7.36 -10.32 4.34
N HIS A 131 8.27 -10.38 5.33
CA HIS A 131 8.15 -9.65 6.58
C HIS A 131 9.16 -8.51 6.75
N VAL A 132 8.68 -7.33 7.14
CA VAL A 132 9.52 -6.20 7.61
C VAL A 132 10.26 -6.61 8.89
N VAL A 133 9.55 -7.28 9.80
CA VAL A 133 10.07 -7.73 11.10
C VAL A 133 10.24 -9.24 11.09
N THR A 134 11.46 -9.70 10.81
CA THR A 134 11.77 -11.13 10.70
C THR A 134 12.22 -11.79 12.00
N ASP A 135 12.61 -11.03 13.04
CA ASP A 135 13.34 -11.62 14.18
C ASP A 135 13.05 -10.99 15.55
N VAL A 136 11.78 -10.76 15.89
CA VAL A 136 11.37 -10.41 17.26
C VAL A 136 10.04 -11.06 17.60
N ALA A 137 9.86 -11.37 18.89
CA ALA A 137 8.57 -11.66 19.53
C ALA A 137 7.49 -10.56 19.38
N LEU A 138 7.71 -9.53 18.55
CA LEU A 138 6.67 -8.67 17.99
C LEU A 138 6.09 -9.39 16.78
N LYS A 139 5.11 -10.24 17.08
CA LYS A 139 4.28 -10.86 16.06
C LYS A 139 3.64 -9.75 15.22
N LYS A 140 4.02 -9.78 13.93
CA LYS A 140 3.34 -9.28 12.74
C LYS A 140 3.69 -7.83 12.33
N ASP A 141 4.00 -7.71 11.05
CA ASP A 141 4.17 -6.47 10.29
C ASP A 141 2.94 -5.55 10.30
N ASP A 142 1.77 -6.06 10.70
CA ASP A 142 0.56 -5.24 10.86
C ASP A 142 0.80 -4.09 11.84
N ALA A 143 1.54 -4.31 12.94
CA ALA A 143 1.85 -3.28 13.91
C ALA A 143 2.73 -2.16 13.32
N PHE A 144 3.66 -2.52 12.44
CA PHE A 144 4.49 -1.56 11.70
C PHE A 144 3.63 -0.62 10.86
N TRP A 145 2.79 -1.20 9.99
CA TRP A 145 1.97 -0.43 9.07
C TRP A 145 0.83 0.33 9.78
N LYS A 146 0.24 -0.30 10.79
CA LYS A 146 -0.86 0.28 11.57
C LYS A 146 -0.41 1.53 12.31
N GLU A 147 0.78 1.50 12.92
CA GLU A 147 1.32 2.68 13.62
C GLU A 147 1.47 3.87 12.66
N LEU A 148 2.07 3.64 11.48
CA LEU A 148 2.28 4.69 10.48
C LEU A 148 0.96 5.26 9.93
N LEU A 149 0.00 4.40 9.62
CA LEU A 149 -1.24 4.81 8.95
C LEU A 149 -2.28 5.39 9.93
N ILE A 150 -2.43 4.83 11.14
CA ILE A 150 -3.39 5.34 12.14
C ILE A 150 -2.98 6.72 12.65
N HIS A 151 -1.68 6.96 12.82
CA HIS A 151 -1.17 8.21 13.33
C HIS A 151 -0.72 9.18 12.23
N ALA A 152 -1.09 8.91 10.97
CA ALA A 152 -0.80 9.80 9.86
C ALA A 152 -1.43 11.18 10.09
N GLY A 153 -0.66 12.25 9.90
CA GLY A 153 -1.12 13.63 10.10
C GLY A 153 -1.19 14.09 11.56
N GLU A 154 -1.02 13.22 12.57
CA GLU A 154 -1.04 13.64 13.98
C GLU A 154 0.15 14.54 14.37
N GLY A 155 1.22 14.50 13.59
CA GLY A 155 2.38 15.38 13.71
C GLY A 155 2.14 16.82 13.25
N ILE A 156 1.01 17.11 12.60
CA ILE A 156 0.66 18.47 12.17
C ILE A 156 0.01 19.21 13.35
N PRO A 157 0.57 20.36 13.81
CA PRO A 157 0.01 21.10 14.93
C PRO A 157 -1.42 21.57 14.64
N THR A 158 -2.39 21.02 15.35
CA THR A 158 -3.73 21.59 15.42
C THR A 158 -3.67 22.81 16.33
N LYS A 159 -3.49 24.00 15.76
CA LYS A 159 -3.45 25.22 16.58
C LYS A 159 -4.75 25.35 17.37
N GLY A 160 -4.63 25.41 18.69
CA GLY A 160 -5.71 25.87 19.55
C GLY A 160 -6.17 27.28 19.16
N GLY A 161 -7.48 27.46 19.02
CA GLY A 161 -8.14 28.73 19.31
C GLY A 161 -8.72 29.55 18.17
N LEU A 162 -8.54 29.21 16.88
CA LEU A 162 -9.20 30.00 15.80
C LEU A 162 -9.89 29.20 14.68
N PHE A 163 -9.67 27.88 14.60
CA PHE A 163 -10.41 27.01 13.67
C PHE A 163 -10.95 25.79 14.44
N SER A 164 -12.24 25.51 14.26
CA SER A 164 -12.97 24.42 14.93
C SER A 164 -12.80 23.04 14.25
N SER A 165 -11.94 22.93 13.24
CA SER A 165 -11.77 21.74 12.39
C SER A 165 -10.30 21.44 12.12
N LEU A 166 -10.00 20.17 11.84
CA LEU A 166 -8.68 19.72 11.38
C LEU A 166 -8.27 20.46 10.09
N PRO A 167 -6.95 20.70 9.88
CA PRO A 167 -6.42 21.17 8.61
C PRO A 167 -6.89 20.28 7.44
N ALA A 168 -7.18 20.88 6.28
CA ALA A 168 -7.72 20.15 5.12
C ALA A 168 -6.77 19.05 4.62
N ASP A 169 -5.46 19.28 4.65
CA ASP A 169 -4.44 18.28 4.32
C ASP A 169 -4.47 17.06 5.25
N VAL A 170 -4.67 17.27 6.55
CA VAL A 170 -4.82 16.20 7.55
C VAL A 170 -6.13 15.44 7.36
N VAL A 171 -7.23 16.14 7.10
CA VAL A 171 -8.54 15.51 6.81
C VAL A 171 -8.41 14.60 5.59
N GLU A 172 -7.79 15.10 4.52
CA GLU A 172 -7.61 14.35 3.28
C GLU A 172 -6.62 13.21 3.44
N ALA A 173 -5.50 13.41 4.16
CA ALA A 173 -4.60 12.32 4.52
C ALA A 173 -5.30 11.20 5.28
N ASN A 174 -6.14 11.53 6.28
CA ASN A 174 -6.91 10.56 7.05
C ASN A 174 -7.92 9.79 6.21
N HIS A 175 -8.63 10.50 5.33
CA HIS A 175 -9.50 9.88 4.34
C HIS A 175 -8.69 8.86 3.52
N HIS A 176 -7.57 9.25 2.94
CA HIS A 176 -6.78 8.34 2.11
C HIS A 176 -6.05 7.22 2.87
N ALA A 177 -5.81 7.39 4.17
CA ALA A 177 -5.29 6.31 5.03
C ALA A 177 -6.39 5.28 5.37
N GLU A 178 -7.64 5.70 5.47
CA GLU A 178 -8.76 4.89 5.96
C GLU A 178 -8.91 3.52 5.26
N PRO A 179 -8.87 3.42 3.91
CA PRO A 179 -8.95 2.15 3.23
C PRO A 179 -7.87 1.17 3.73
N PHE A 180 -6.61 1.61 3.77
CA PHE A 180 -5.45 0.80 4.19
C PHE A 180 -5.56 0.36 5.65
N ILE A 181 -6.00 1.25 6.55
CA ILE A 181 -6.25 0.94 7.96
C ILE A 181 -7.33 -0.15 8.08
N ARG A 182 -8.39 -0.09 7.27
CA ARG A 182 -9.45 -1.10 7.25
C ARG A 182 -8.91 -2.46 6.82
N TYR A 183 -8.12 -2.53 5.77
CA TYR A 183 -7.47 -3.78 5.36
C TYR A 183 -6.58 -4.37 6.45
N LEU A 184 -5.75 -3.55 7.10
CA LEU A 184 -4.93 -4.02 8.21
C LEU A 184 -5.79 -4.56 9.35
N ASN A 185 -6.87 -3.87 9.73
CA ASN A 185 -7.78 -4.35 10.77
C ASN A 185 -8.46 -5.67 10.37
N ASP A 186 -8.93 -5.80 9.13
CA ASP A 186 -9.56 -7.02 8.62
C ASP A 186 -8.57 -8.18 8.56
N TYR A 187 -7.33 -7.91 8.15
CA TYR A 187 -6.25 -8.88 8.14
C TYR A 187 -5.91 -9.36 9.56
N VAL A 188 -5.80 -8.46 10.55
CA VAL A 188 -5.57 -8.84 11.96
C VAL A 188 -6.69 -9.74 12.48
N ASN A 189 -7.90 -9.50 12.00
CA ASN A 189 -9.12 -10.23 12.33
C ASN A 189 -9.26 -11.58 11.59
N LYS A 190 -8.32 -12.00 10.72
CA LYS A 190 -8.35 -13.32 10.05
C LYS A 190 -8.22 -14.52 11.00
N ASN A 191 -7.84 -14.27 12.25
CA ASN A 191 -7.81 -15.28 13.31
C ASN A 191 -9.12 -15.33 14.12
N LEU A 192 -10.14 -14.53 13.77
CA LEU A 192 -11.45 -14.55 14.40
C LEU A 192 -12.27 -15.75 13.92
N GLU A 193 -13.37 -16.03 14.62
CA GLU A 193 -14.35 -17.03 14.14
C GLU A 193 -14.92 -16.62 12.78
N GLU A 194 -15.26 -17.62 11.96
CA GLU A 194 -15.77 -17.49 10.59
C GLU A 194 -16.89 -16.42 10.46
N LYS A 195 -17.79 -16.34 11.45
CA LYS A 195 -18.89 -15.38 11.49
C LYS A 195 -18.43 -13.92 11.48
N ASP A 196 -17.37 -13.60 12.20
CA ASP A 196 -16.87 -12.23 12.30
C ASP A 196 -15.98 -11.87 11.12
N GLN A 197 -15.28 -12.85 10.55
CA GLN A 197 -14.62 -12.72 9.24
C GLN A 197 -15.63 -12.36 8.14
N LEU A 198 -16.78 -13.04 8.09
CA LEU A 198 -17.85 -12.75 7.12
C LEU A 198 -18.42 -11.34 7.25
N LYS A 199 -18.61 -10.82 8.48
CA LYS A 199 -19.09 -9.45 8.69
C LYS A 199 -18.09 -8.40 8.22
N ALA A 200 -16.80 -8.62 8.47
CA ALA A 200 -15.74 -7.72 8.02
C ALA A 200 -15.73 -7.62 6.49
N ALA A 201 -15.76 -8.77 5.82
CA ALA A 201 -15.74 -8.82 4.37
C ALA A 201 -17.02 -8.26 3.72
N ASP A 202 -18.20 -8.50 4.30
CA ASP A 202 -19.47 -7.89 3.86
C ASP A 202 -19.47 -6.36 3.99
N LYS A 203 -18.78 -5.80 5.00
CA LYS A 203 -18.64 -4.35 5.17
C LYS A 203 -17.88 -3.72 4.00
N VAL A 204 -16.74 -4.31 3.62
CA VAL A 204 -15.94 -3.82 2.47
C VAL A 204 -16.68 -4.00 1.16
N TYR A 205 -17.36 -5.13 0.96
CA TYR A 205 -18.17 -5.36 -0.23
C TYR A 205 -19.35 -4.37 -0.35
N LYS A 206 -20.03 -4.06 0.76
CA LYS A 206 -21.08 -3.04 0.81
C LYS A 206 -20.55 -1.65 0.47
N GLN A 207 -19.38 -1.29 0.98
CA GLN A 207 -18.75 0.01 0.69
C GLN A 207 -18.31 0.10 -0.78
N TYR A 208 -17.67 -0.94 -1.32
CA TYR A 208 -17.34 -1.01 -2.74
C TYR A 208 -18.60 -0.93 -3.62
N ASN A 209 -19.68 -1.63 -3.25
CA ASN A 209 -20.94 -1.54 -3.99
C ASN A 209 -21.66 -0.18 -3.85
N ALA A 210 -21.53 0.48 -2.70
CA ALA A 210 -22.03 1.84 -2.52
C ALA A 210 -21.30 2.79 -3.47
N PHE A 211 -19.97 2.69 -3.56
CA PHE A 211 -19.16 3.40 -4.55
C PHE A 211 -19.58 3.09 -5.98
N VAL A 212 -19.70 1.81 -6.36
CA VAL A 212 -20.13 1.39 -7.71
C VAL A 212 -21.46 2.02 -8.13
N LYS A 213 -22.36 2.28 -7.17
CA LYS A 213 -23.70 2.83 -7.39
C LYS A 213 -23.74 4.36 -7.45
N THR A 214 -22.65 5.08 -7.16
CA THR A 214 -22.66 6.55 -7.22
C THR A 214 -22.76 7.08 -8.65
N GLY A 215 -22.37 6.28 -9.65
CA GLY A 215 -22.61 6.55 -11.08
C GLY A 215 -22.06 7.89 -11.59
N ARG A 216 -21.05 8.47 -10.91
CA ARG A 216 -20.47 9.75 -11.28
C ARG A 216 -19.32 9.55 -12.28
N ASP A 217 -19.40 10.26 -13.39
CA ASP A 217 -18.31 10.40 -14.39
C ASP A 217 -17.11 11.19 -13.84
N GLU A 218 -17.30 11.89 -12.72
CA GLU A 218 -16.23 12.58 -11.99
C GLU A 218 -15.94 11.84 -10.68
N VAL A 219 -14.75 11.24 -10.62
CA VAL A 219 -14.13 10.78 -9.38
C VAL A 219 -14.03 11.98 -8.44
N THR A 220 -14.91 12.07 -7.45
CA THR A 220 -14.76 13.08 -6.39
C THR A 220 -13.68 12.63 -5.40
N THR A 221 -13.05 13.57 -4.70
CA THR A 221 -11.90 13.38 -3.76
C THR A 221 -12.14 12.47 -2.55
N GLN A 222 -13.27 11.79 -2.48
CA GLN A 222 -13.51 10.81 -1.43
C GLN A 222 -12.86 9.49 -1.86
N THR A 223 -11.93 9.00 -1.04
CA THR A 223 -11.33 7.64 -0.80
C THR A 223 -11.69 6.41 -1.64
N GLU A 224 -12.72 6.49 -2.45
CA GLU A 224 -13.41 5.43 -3.17
C GLU A 224 -12.56 4.75 -4.25
N ASP A 225 -11.55 5.43 -4.80
CA ASP A 225 -10.61 4.83 -5.74
C ASP A 225 -9.84 3.69 -5.05
N MET A 226 -9.18 3.94 -3.92
CA MET A 226 -8.31 2.97 -3.25
C MET A 226 -9.03 1.68 -2.82
N TYR A 227 -10.32 1.74 -2.47
CA TYR A 227 -11.07 0.54 -2.05
C TYR A 227 -11.17 -0.52 -3.15
N GLY A 228 -11.31 -0.10 -4.40
CA GLY A 228 -11.37 -1.02 -5.54
C GLY A 228 -10.03 -1.72 -5.79
N TYR A 229 -8.93 -0.96 -5.75
CA TYR A 229 -7.58 -1.50 -5.81
C TYR A 229 -7.31 -2.48 -4.66
N MET A 230 -7.66 -2.10 -3.43
CA MET A 230 -7.49 -2.91 -2.24
C MET A 230 -8.27 -4.21 -2.28
N LEU A 231 -9.55 -4.15 -2.64
CA LEU A 231 -10.39 -5.33 -2.76
C LEU A 231 -9.86 -6.24 -3.86
N GLY A 232 -9.53 -5.68 -5.04
CA GLY A 232 -8.93 -6.41 -6.15
C GLY A 232 -7.66 -7.14 -5.73
N TYR A 233 -6.71 -6.41 -5.12
CA TYR A 233 -5.45 -6.96 -4.65
C TYR A 233 -5.64 -8.04 -3.57
N SER A 234 -6.51 -7.79 -2.57
CA SER A 234 -6.82 -8.77 -1.51
C SER A 234 -7.36 -10.09 -2.06
N LEU A 235 -8.21 -10.01 -3.08
CA LEU A 235 -8.76 -11.18 -3.77
C LEU A 235 -7.69 -11.92 -4.57
N MET A 236 -6.76 -11.22 -5.23
CA MET A 236 -5.67 -11.82 -6.00
C MET A 236 -4.66 -12.58 -5.14
N ILE A 237 -4.22 -11.98 -4.02
CA ILE A 237 -3.25 -12.63 -3.11
C ILE A 237 -3.91 -13.68 -2.21
N GLY A 238 -5.23 -13.81 -2.26
CA GLY A 238 -5.98 -14.70 -1.38
C GLY A 238 -5.82 -14.36 0.10
N GLY A 239 -5.67 -13.10 0.48
CA GLY A 239 -5.37 -12.71 1.87
C GLY A 239 -6.62 -12.50 2.73
N GLY A 240 -6.55 -12.87 4.01
CA GLY A 240 -7.50 -12.44 5.05
C GLY A 240 -8.90 -13.08 5.00
N PRO A 241 -9.92 -12.47 5.66
CA PRO A 241 -11.27 -13.06 5.80
C PRO A 241 -12.01 -13.26 4.46
N TYR A 242 -11.46 -12.75 3.36
CA TYR A 242 -12.01 -12.78 2.02
C TYR A 242 -11.92 -14.15 1.35
N GLN A 243 -11.03 -15.06 1.81
CA GLN A 243 -11.01 -16.45 1.35
C GLN A 243 -12.26 -17.24 1.78
N ILE A 244 -12.77 -16.97 2.99
CA ILE A 244 -13.93 -17.69 3.57
C ILE A 244 -15.22 -17.39 2.79
N LEU A 245 -15.36 -16.19 2.22
CA LEU A 245 -16.50 -15.84 1.38
C LEU A 245 -16.67 -16.76 0.17
N ASN A 246 -15.56 -17.30 -0.37
CA ASN A 246 -15.60 -18.16 -1.54
C ASN A 246 -16.15 -19.56 -1.23
N GLY A 247 -15.83 -20.11 -0.06
CA GLY A 247 -16.30 -21.45 0.35
C GLY A 247 -17.82 -21.55 0.52
N ARG A 248 -18.51 -20.43 0.80
CA ARG A 248 -19.96 -20.41 1.07
C ARG A 248 -20.84 -20.00 -0.10
N GLN A 249 -20.36 -19.22 -1.06
CA GLN A 249 -21.21 -18.70 -2.13
C GLN A 249 -21.33 -19.62 -3.36
N GLY A 250 -20.70 -20.80 -3.35
CA GLY A 250 -20.79 -21.74 -4.48
C GLY A 250 -20.12 -21.22 -5.77
N PHE A 251 -19.30 -20.18 -5.67
CA PHE A 251 -18.47 -19.71 -6.77
C PHE A 251 -17.32 -20.70 -6.98
N TYR A 252 -17.52 -21.66 -7.89
CA TYR A 252 -16.41 -22.25 -8.65
C TYR A 252 -15.86 -21.23 -9.68
N GLN A 253 -15.85 -19.93 -9.37
CA GLN A 253 -15.13 -18.91 -10.13
C GLN A 253 -13.88 -18.55 -9.35
N ASP A 254 -12.73 -18.59 -10.02
CA ASP A 254 -11.44 -18.27 -9.45
C ASP A 254 -11.48 -16.89 -8.77
N ILE A 255 -11.32 -16.85 -7.44
CA ILE A 255 -11.29 -15.60 -6.64
C ILE A 255 -10.35 -14.58 -7.27
N ARG A 256 -9.23 -15.08 -7.82
CA ARG A 256 -8.22 -14.23 -8.43
C ARG A 256 -8.76 -13.54 -9.67
N ILE A 257 -9.58 -14.22 -10.48
CA ILE A 257 -10.29 -13.60 -11.62
C ILE A 257 -11.25 -12.50 -11.14
N ASN A 258 -11.97 -12.69 -10.03
CA ASN A 258 -12.79 -11.62 -9.47
C ASN A 258 -11.95 -10.43 -8.97
N GLY A 259 -10.73 -10.70 -8.46
CA GLY A 259 -9.74 -9.68 -8.15
C GLY A 259 -9.36 -8.86 -9.39
N TRP A 260 -8.98 -9.52 -10.48
CA TRP A 260 -8.67 -8.88 -11.75
C TRP A 260 -9.84 -8.09 -12.34
N ILE A 261 -11.07 -8.63 -12.28
CA ILE A 261 -12.29 -7.92 -12.70
C ILE A 261 -12.48 -6.63 -11.87
N THR A 262 -12.23 -6.71 -10.57
CA THR A 262 -12.35 -5.55 -9.67
C THR A 262 -11.30 -4.50 -9.99
N LEU A 263 -10.07 -4.90 -10.32
CA LEU A 263 -9.01 -3.99 -10.76
C LEU A 263 -9.37 -3.31 -12.08
N TRP A 264 -9.85 -4.04 -13.08
CA TRP A 264 -10.31 -3.44 -14.34
C TRP A 264 -11.41 -2.41 -14.13
N LYS A 265 -12.44 -2.75 -13.35
CA LYS A 265 -13.54 -1.83 -13.01
C LYS A 265 -13.04 -0.59 -12.27
N SER A 266 -12.01 -0.74 -11.46
CA SER A 266 -11.39 0.38 -10.74
C SER A 266 -10.58 1.25 -11.68
N ALA A 267 -9.77 0.66 -12.56
CA ALA A 267 -8.95 1.36 -13.56
C ALA A 267 -9.82 2.17 -14.54
N TYR A 268 -10.91 1.58 -15.05
CA TYR A 268 -11.89 2.26 -15.91
C TYR A 268 -12.55 3.48 -15.26
N ARG A 269 -12.59 3.50 -13.92
CA ARG A 269 -13.08 4.65 -13.14
C ARG A 269 -11.98 5.62 -12.75
N GLY A 270 -10.78 5.49 -13.30
CA GLY A 270 -9.66 6.39 -13.02
C GLY A 270 -8.82 6.02 -11.79
N ASN A 271 -8.93 4.80 -11.25
CA ASN A 271 -7.96 4.33 -10.25
C ASN A 271 -6.62 4.01 -10.94
N MET A 272 -5.65 4.91 -10.81
CA MET A 272 -4.35 4.75 -11.46
C MET A 272 -3.50 3.61 -10.88
N PRO A 273 -3.44 3.34 -9.55
CA PRO A 273 -2.75 2.13 -9.06
C PRO A 273 -3.27 0.83 -9.68
N ALA A 274 -4.58 0.71 -9.90
CA ALA A 274 -5.17 -0.44 -10.56
C ALA A 274 -4.78 -0.47 -12.04
N LEU A 275 -4.81 0.66 -12.74
CA LEU A 275 -4.35 0.77 -14.13
C LEU A 275 -2.87 0.37 -14.27
N HIS A 276 -2.00 0.89 -13.40
CA HIS A 276 -0.56 0.65 -13.46
C HIS A 276 -0.23 -0.79 -13.12
N LEU A 277 -0.87 -1.35 -12.09
CA LEU A 277 -0.77 -2.77 -11.76
C LEU A 277 -1.19 -3.66 -12.95
N LEU A 278 -2.33 -3.36 -13.58
CA LEU A 278 -2.79 -4.11 -14.76
C LEU A 278 -1.77 -4.02 -15.89
N ALA A 279 -1.29 -2.82 -16.23
CA ALA A 279 -0.36 -2.60 -17.32
C ALA A 279 1.02 -3.23 -17.07
N GLN A 280 1.58 -3.09 -15.87
CA GLN A 280 2.87 -3.67 -15.49
C GLN A 280 2.84 -5.20 -15.55
N LEU A 281 1.71 -5.80 -15.19
CA LEU A 281 1.53 -7.26 -15.20
C LEU A 281 0.97 -7.80 -16.53
N PHE A 282 0.64 -6.93 -17.48
CA PHE A 282 0.09 -7.34 -18.77
C PHE A 282 1.09 -8.10 -19.65
N HIS A 283 2.39 -7.96 -19.37
CA HIS A 283 3.47 -8.67 -20.07
C HIS A 283 4.12 -9.78 -19.22
N THR A 284 3.46 -10.20 -18.14
CA THR A 284 3.93 -11.29 -17.28
C THR A 284 3.06 -12.53 -17.47
N GLU A 285 3.32 -13.58 -16.70
CA GLU A 285 2.46 -14.77 -16.63
C GLU A 285 1.01 -14.47 -16.20
N CYS A 286 0.72 -13.26 -15.71
CA CYS A 286 -0.62 -12.82 -15.36
C CYS A 286 -1.46 -12.35 -16.56
N ALA A 287 -0.86 -12.17 -17.75
CA ALA A 287 -1.53 -11.62 -18.92
C ALA A 287 -2.83 -12.37 -19.29
N GLU A 288 -2.80 -13.70 -19.27
CA GLU A 288 -3.96 -14.58 -19.58
C GLU A 288 -5.08 -14.50 -18.53
N LEU A 289 -4.78 -14.05 -17.32
CA LEU A 289 -5.81 -13.83 -16.29
C LEU A 289 -6.39 -12.42 -16.43
N ILE A 290 -5.55 -11.45 -16.80
CA ILE A 290 -5.94 -10.06 -17.01
C ILE A 290 -6.86 -9.94 -18.24
N ASP A 291 -6.52 -10.56 -19.37
CA ASP A 291 -7.34 -10.56 -20.59
C ASP A 291 -8.66 -11.35 -20.42
N PHE A 292 -8.62 -12.46 -19.69
CA PHE A 292 -9.81 -13.23 -19.37
C PHE A 292 -10.76 -12.42 -18.48
N ALA A 293 -10.24 -11.75 -17.45
CA ALA A 293 -11.02 -10.86 -16.61
C ALA A 293 -11.61 -9.66 -17.38
N PHE A 294 -10.85 -9.11 -18.33
CA PHE A 294 -11.32 -8.08 -19.26
C PHE A 294 -12.50 -8.59 -20.09
N SER A 295 -12.37 -9.77 -20.71
CA SER A 295 -13.46 -10.39 -21.50
C SER A 295 -14.74 -10.53 -20.67
N LYS A 296 -14.65 -11.04 -19.44
CA LYS A 296 -15.82 -11.19 -18.57
C LYS A 296 -16.53 -9.89 -18.24
N SER A 297 -15.84 -8.77 -18.31
CA SER A 297 -16.35 -7.46 -17.90
C SER A 297 -16.76 -6.57 -19.07
N TYR A 298 -16.07 -6.67 -20.22
CA TYR A 298 -16.14 -5.69 -21.30
C TYR A 298 -16.23 -6.28 -22.71
N SER A 299 -15.90 -7.56 -22.94
CA SER A 299 -15.86 -8.15 -24.29
C SER A 299 -16.46 -9.56 -24.38
N ASN A 300 -17.39 -9.77 -25.32
CA ASN A 300 -18.03 -11.07 -25.56
C ASN A 300 -17.38 -11.89 -26.69
N VAL A 301 -16.18 -11.54 -27.16
CA VAL A 301 -15.62 -12.06 -28.43
C VAL A 301 -14.15 -12.50 -28.33
N GLY A 302 -13.72 -13.39 -29.22
CA GLY A 302 -12.48 -14.17 -29.15
C GLY A 302 -11.14 -13.45 -29.35
N ASN A 303 -11.08 -12.12 -29.22
CA ASN A 303 -9.83 -11.34 -29.30
C ASN A 303 -9.60 -10.43 -28.08
N ALA A 304 -9.95 -10.91 -26.89
CA ALA A 304 -9.89 -10.15 -25.65
C ALA A 304 -8.49 -9.62 -25.30
N HIS A 305 -7.43 -10.31 -25.75
CA HIS A 305 -6.05 -9.90 -25.49
C HIS A 305 -5.71 -8.58 -26.18
N GLU A 306 -5.98 -8.48 -27.49
CA GLU A 306 -5.71 -7.26 -28.27
C GLU A 306 -6.59 -6.10 -27.79
N GLU A 307 -7.85 -6.35 -27.49
CA GLU A 307 -8.77 -5.34 -26.95
C GLU A 307 -8.33 -4.83 -25.56
N ALA A 308 -7.94 -5.73 -24.66
CA ALA A 308 -7.43 -5.37 -23.34
C ALA A 308 -6.14 -4.54 -23.45
N TYR A 309 -5.23 -4.92 -24.35
CA TYR A 309 -4.01 -4.17 -24.62
C TYR A 309 -4.32 -2.74 -25.09
N TYR A 310 -5.18 -2.58 -26.10
CA TYR A 310 -5.55 -1.25 -26.60
C TYR A 310 -6.22 -0.41 -25.53
N GLU A 311 -7.08 -0.99 -24.71
CA GLU A 311 -7.71 -0.26 -23.62
C GLU A 311 -6.68 0.23 -22.58
N LEU A 312 -5.72 -0.61 -22.19
CA LEU A 312 -4.64 -0.21 -21.28
C LEU A 312 -3.84 0.95 -21.87
N VAL A 313 -3.48 0.86 -23.16
CA VAL A 313 -2.78 1.94 -23.87
C VAL A 313 -3.59 3.23 -23.86
N LEU A 314 -4.89 3.18 -24.20
CA LEU A 314 -5.74 4.36 -24.22
C LEU A 314 -5.90 5.00 -22.84
N MET A 315 -6.10 4.19 -21.80
CA MET A 315 -6.19 4.68 -20.42
C MET A 315 -4.86 5.29 -19.95
N LEU A 316 -3.72 4.67 -20.28
CA LEU A 316 -2.39 5.19 -19.94
C LEU A 316 -2.07 6.48 -20.71
N GLU A 317 -2.40 6.58 -22.00
CA GLU A 317 -2.25 7.82 -22.76
C GLU A 317 -3.11 8.96 -22.19
N ALA A 318 -4.34 8.65 -21.75
CA ALA A 318 -5.20 9.61 -21.07
C ALA A 318 -4.61 10.05 -19.73
N ALA A 319 -4.04 9.11 -18.95
CA ALA A 319 -3.35 9.40 -17.71
C ALA A 319 -2.10 10.28 -17.93
N ALA A 320 -1.25 9.92 -18.90
CA ALA A 320 -0.06 10.68 -19.29
C ALA A 320 -0.39 12.11 -19.73
N LYS A 321 -1.44 12.29 -20.55
CA LYS A 321 -1.94 13.62 -20.94
C LYS A 321 -2.38 14.47 -19.73
N ASN A 322 -2.82 13.82 -18.65
CA ASN A 322 -3.13 14.45 -17.38
C ASN A 322 -1.91 14.61 -16.44
N ARG A 323 -0.69 14.47 -16.99
CA ARG A 323 0.61 14.62 -16.29
C ARG A 323 0.85 13.56 -15.21
N ASP A 324 0.43 12.34 -15.48
CA ASP A 324 0.91 11.16 -14.78
C ASP A 324 2.30 10.80 -15.32
N GLU A 325 3.34 11.04 -14.52
CA GLU A 325 4.75 10.85 -14.91
C GLU A 325 5.12 9.37 -15.05
N ASP A 326 4.44 8.47 -14.34
CA ASP A 326 4.69 7.03 -14.44
C ASP A 326 3.93 6.42 -15.61
N ALA A 327 2.76 6.96 -15.98
CA ALA A 327 1.99 6.50 -17.12
C ALA A 327 2.79 6.59 -18.42
N ASP A 328 3.58 7.66 -18.63
CA ASP A 328 4.48 7.79 -19.79
C ASP A 328 5.54 6.68 -19.81
N ARG A 329 6.13 6.38 -18.65
CA ARG A 329 7.14 5.32 -18.52
C ARG A 329 6.53 3.94 -18.73
N ILE A 330 5.41 3.66 -18.06
CA ILE A 330 4.70 2.39 -18.14
C ILE A 330 4.18 2.17 -19.55
N LEU A 331 3.65 3.21 -20.21
CA LEU A 331 3.24 3.16 -21.61
C LEU A 331 4.44 2.84 -22.52
N ALA A 332 5.58 3.49 -22.31
CA ALA A 332 6.79 3.19 -23.07
C ALA A 332 7.24 1.74 -22.89
N ASP A 333 7.14 1.18 -21.68
CA ASP A 333 7.50 -0.21 -21.41
C ASP A 333 6.44 -1.20 -21.95
N LEU A 334 5.16 -0.85 -21.89
CA LEU A 334 4.04 -1.64 -22.40
C LEU A 334 4.10 -1.74 -23.93
N VAL A 335 4.47 -0.66 -24.63
CA VAL A 335 4.56 -0.62 -26.10
C VAL A 335 5.85 -1.24 -26.64
N ARG A 336 6.92 -1.31 -25.82
CA ARG A 336 8.21 -1.89 -26.22
C ARG A 336 8.25 -3.42 -26.20
N LYS A 337 7.39 -4.05 -25.41
CA LYS A 337 7.34 -5.50 -25.19
C LYS A 337 6.29 -6.15 -26.07
#